data_AF-A0A2J8ILN4-F1
#
_entry.id   AF-A0A2J8ILN4-F1
#
_cell.length_a   1.000
_cell.length_b   1.000
_cell.length_c   1.000
_cell.angle_alpha   90.00
_cell.angle_beta   90.00
_cell.angle_gamma   90.00
#
_symmetry.space_group_name_H-M   'P 1'
#
loop_
_entity.id
_entity.type
_entity.pdbx_description
1 polymer ?
#
loop_
_entity_poly.entity_id
_entity_poly.type
_entity_poly.pdbx_seq_one_letter_code
_entity_poly.pdbx_strand_id
1 'polypeptide(L)'
;PALMTAVDGRHDVCIRVESKLIEKILLNISADCLNRVIVPSSEITYGMVVADLFHSLLAVSAEPCVLKIQSLFVLDENSYPLQQDFSLLDFYPDIVKHGANARL
;
A
#
# COMPACT_ATOMS: atom_id res chain seq x y z
N PRO A 1 -12.35 -2.68 1.95
CA PRO A 1 -11.70 -2.11 0.74
C PRO A 1 -11.19 -0.71 1.09
N ALA A 2 -10.10 -0.28 0.45
CA ALA A 2 -9.48 1.03 0.64
C ALA A 2 -9.16 1.67 -0.71
N LEU A 3 -8.81 2.96 -0.70
CA LEU A 3 -8.34 3.69 -1.85
C LEU A 3 -6.88 4.08 -1.63
N MET A 4 -6.02 3.76 -2.59
CA MET A 4 -4.61 4.17 -2.63
C MET A 4 -4.44 5.22 -3.72
N THR A 5 -3.71 6.28 -3.41
CA THR A 5 -3.31 7.31 -4.38
C THR A 5 -1.86 7.08 -4.75
N ALA A 6 -1.60 6.73 -6.02
CA ALA A 6 -0.24 6.70 -6.56
C ALA A 6 0.05 8.05 -7.24
N VAL A 7 1.17 8.68 -6.88
CA VAL A 7 1.58 9.98 -7.41
C VAL A 7 2.88 9.82 -8.19
N ASP A 8 2.89 10.30 -9.44
CA ASP A 8 4.09 10.41 -10.28
C ASP A 8 4.14 11.81 -10.92
N GLY A 9 4.95 12.69 -10.31
CA GLY A 9 5.07 14.09 -10.70
C GLY A 9 3.75 14.85 -10.56
N ARG A 10 3.11 15.18 -11.68
CA ARG A 10 1.82 15.88 -11.74
C ARG A 10 0.62 14.96 -11.97
N HIS A 11 0.85 13.65 -12.01
CA HIS A 11 -0.21 12.67 -12.23
C HIS A 11 -0.53 11.96 -10.92
N ASP A 12 -1.81 11.91 -10.60
CA ASP A 12 -2.37 11.12 -9.51
C ASP A 12 -3.30 10.06 -10.08
N VAL A 13 -3.20 8.84 -9.55
CA VAL A 13 -4.09 7.74 -9.91
C VAL A 13 -4.69 7.14 -8.65
N CYS A 14 -6.01 7.05 -8.63
CA CYS A 14 -6.79 6.39 -7.60
C CYS A 14 -6.92 4.90 -7.90
N ILE A 15 -6.44 4.06 -6.98
CA ILE A 15 -6.39 2.60 -7.13
C ILE A 15 -7.19 1.98 -5.99
N ARG A 16 -8.19 1.16 -6.33
CA ARG A 16 -8.93 0.36 -5.35
C ARG A 16 -8.05 -0.75 -4.81
N VAL A 17 -8.03 -0.92 -3.50
CA VAL A 17 -7.27 -1.97 -2.83
C VAL A 17 -8.22 -2.84 -2.01
N GLU A 18 -8.25 -4.12 -2.33
CA GLU A 18 -9.05 -5.09 -1.60
C GLU A 18 -8.54 -5.30 -0.17
N SER A 19 -9.43 -5.59 0.77
CA SER A 19 -9.07 -5.71 2.21
C SER A 19 -7.94 -6.72 2.43
N LYS A 20 -7.96 -7.85 1.72
CA LYS A 20 -6.91 -8.88 1.81
C LYS A 20 -5.54 -8.38 1.36
N LEU A 21 -5.51 -7.48 0.37
CA LEU A 21 -4.26 -6.86 -0.08
C LEU A 21 -3.80 -5.80 0.91
N ILE A 22 -4.70 -5.02 1.52
CA ILE A 22 -4.34 -4.11 2.61
C ILE A 22 -3.70 -4.88 3.75
N GLU A 23 -4.31 -5.97 4.23
CA GLU A 23 -3.72 -6.81 5.27
C GLU A 23 -2.34 -7.34 4.85
N LYS A 24 -2.18 -7.82 3.61
CA LYS A 24 -0.87 -8.27 3.08
C LYS A 24 0.18 -7.15 3.12
N ILE A 25 -0.18 -5.93 2.72
CA ILE A 25 0.69 -4.74 2.79
C ILE A 25 1.05 -4.46 4.26
N LEU A 26 0.08 -4.59 5.16
CA LEU A 26 0.21 -4.38 6.60
C LEU A 26 0.73 -5.62 7.37
N LEU A 27 1.62 -6.41 6.76
CA LEU A 27 2.26 -7.57 7.40
C LEU A 27 1.28 -8.63 7.92
N ASN A 28 0.14 -8.79 7.25
CA ASN A 28 -1.00 -9.64 7.63
C ASN A 28 -1.68 -9.27 8.96
N ILE A 29 -1.57 -8.00 9.38
CA ILE A 29 -2.29 -7.46 10.52
C ILE A 29 -3.72 -7.11 10.08
N SER A 30 -4.70 -7.77 10.68
CA SER A 30 -6.12 -7.46 10.46
C SER A 30 -6.55 -6.20 11.21
N ALA A 31 -7.51 -5.47 10.66
CA ALA A 31 -8.05 -4.24 11.24
C ALA A 31 -8.61 -4.44 12.66
N ASP A 32 -9.21 -5.62 12.93
CA ASP A 32 -9.78 -5.97 14.24
C ASP A 32 -8.73 -6.14 15.34
N CYS A 33 -7.45 -6.24 14.96
CA CYS A 33 -6.34 -6.43 15.89
C CYS A 33 -5.60 -5.12 16.22
N LEU A 34 -5.91 -4.00 15.57
CA LEU A 34 -5.12 -2.76 15.68
C LEU A 34 -5.00 -2.27 17.13
N ASN A 35 -6.06 -2.37 17.94
CA ASN A 35 -6.04 -1.94 19.35
C ASN A 35 -5.43 -2.97 20.31
N ARG A 36 -5.06 -4.16 19.82
CA ARG A 36 -4.49 -5.21 20.67
C ARG A 36 -3.03 -4.91 20.96
N VAL A 37 -2.64 -5.06 22.22
CA VAL A 37 -1.26 -4.92 22.67
C VAL A 37 -0.45 -6.13 22.21
N ILE A 38 0.73 -5.89 21.63
CA ILE A 38 1.65 -6.93 21.15
C ILE A 38 2.41 -7.54 22.32
N VAL A 39 2.99 -6.67 23.16
CA VAL A 39 3.74 -7.05 24.36
C VAL A 39 3.15 -6.32 25.56
N PRO A 40 2.49 -7.02 26.51
CA PRO A 40 1.74 -6.40 27.61
C PRO A 40 2.52 -5.37 28.43
N SER A 41 3.84 -5.54 28.58
CA SER A 41 4.69 -4.64 29.36
C SER A 41 5.08 -3.34 28.64
N SER A 42 4.81 -3.23 27.34
CA SER A 42 5.26 -2.10 26.50
C SER A 42 4.15 -1.14 26.10
N GLU A 43 2.89 -1.51 26.31
CA GLU A 43 1.70 -0.81 25.79
C GLU A 43 1.68 -0.62 24.25
N ILE A 44 2.61 -1.23 23.51
CA ILE A 44 2.68 -1.14 22.05
C ILE A 44 1.53 -1.94 21.44
N THR A 45 0.74 -1.30 20.60
CA THR A 45 -0.36 -1.93 19.86
C THR A 45 0.03 -2.26 18.42
N TYR A 46 -0.71 -3.18 17.79
CA TYR A 46 -0.56 -3.43 16.35
C TYR A 46 -0.82 -2.17 15.51
N GLY A 47 -1.69 -1.27 15.98
CA GLY A 47 -1.95 0.02 15.36
C GLY A 47 -0.71 0.91 15.29
N MET A 48 0.11 0.90 16.34
CA MET A 48 1.39 1.62 16.34
C MET A 48 2.36 1.05 15.30
N VAL A 49 2.47 -0.29 15.21
CA VAL A 49 3.31 -0.95 14.19
C VAL A 49 2.84 -0.63 12.77
N VAL A 50 1.52 -0.65 12.53
CA VAL A 50 0.93 -0.26 11.24
C VAL A 50 1.22 1.21 10.91
N ALA A 51 1.16 2.11 11.89
CA ALA A 51 1.50 3.51 11.71
C ALA A 51 2.98 3.71 11.33
N ASP A 52 3.91 3.02 12.01
CA ASP A 52 5.34 3.06 11.69
C ASP A 52 5.63 2.50 10.29
N LEU A 53 4.90 1.46 9.87
CA LEU A 53 5.00 0.92 8.52
C LEU A 53 4.51 1.92 7.47
N PHE A 54 3.35 2.56 7.68
CA PHE A 54 2.89 3.62 6.78
C PHE A 54 3.87 4.78 6.73
N HIS A 55 4.44 5.17 7.87
CA HIS A 55 5.46 6.20 7.92
C HIS A 55 6.69 5.80 7.08
N SER A 56 7.14 4.55 7.19
CA SER A 56 8.25 4.02 6.39
C SER A 56 7.94 3.98 4.89
N LEU A 57 6.71 3.63 4.51
CA LEU A 57 6.27 3.59 3.12
C LEU A 57 6.10 4.99 2.50
N LEU A 58 5.58 5.95 3.26
CA LEU A 58 5.16 7.26 2.74
C LEU A 58 6.18 8.38 2.96
N ALA A 59 6.97 8.32 4.03
CA ALA A 59 7.89 9.41 4.38
C ALA A 59 9.33 9.19 3.90
N VAL A 60 9.73 7.96 3.58
CA VAL A 60 11.13 7.61 3.25
C VAL A 60 11.35 7.39 1.75
N SER A 61 10.30 7.25 0.93
CA SER A 61 10.51 6.84 -0.47
C SER A 61 10.87 8.02 -1.39
N ALA A 62 12.16 8.35 -1.47
CA ALA A 62 12.72 8.93 -2.70
C ALA A 62 12.67 7.93 -3.87
N GLU A 63 12.54 6.63 -3.56
CA GLU A 63 12.52 5.54 -4.54
C GLU A 63 11.08 5.19 -4.95
N PRO A 64 10.81 5.05 -6.25
CA PRO A 64 9.50 4.63 -6.73
C PRO A 64 9.17 3.20 -6.30
N CYS A 65 7.91 2.96 -5.92
CA CYS A 65 7.40 1.61 -5.63
C CYS A 65 6.85 0.95 -6.89
N VAL A 66 6.95 -0.39 -6.96
CA VAL A 66 6.38 -1.15 -8.08
C VAL A 66 4.97 -1.64 -7.70
N LEU A 67 3.99 -1.25 -8.51
CA LEU A 67 2.59 -1.67 -8.39
C LEU A 67 2.21 -2.59 -9.55
N LYS A 68 1.52 -3.69 -9.26
CA LYS A 68 0.80 -4.46 -10.27
C LYS A 68 -0.67 -4.07 -10.21
N ILE A 69 -1.19 -3.45 -11.26
CA ILE A 69 -2.56 -2.95 -11.33
C ILE A 69 -3.35 -3.63 -12.45
N GLN A 70 -4.66 -3.76 -12.25
CA GLN A 70 -5.63 -4.10 -13.28
C GLN A 70 -6.42 -2.85 -13.65
N SER A 71 -6.49 -2.54 -14.94
CA SER A 71 -7.34 -1.49 -15.48
C SER A 71 -8.64 -2.06 -16.03
N LEU A 72 -9.77 -1.45 -15.68
CA LEU A 72 -11.07 -1.72 -16.27
C LEU A 72 -11.57 -0.45 -16.96
N PHE A 73 -11.86 -0.56 -18.26
CA PHE A 73 -12.39 0.54 -19.06
C PHE A 73 -13.84 0.27 -19.42
N VAL A 74 -14.69 1.28 -19.26
CA VAL A 74 -16.03 1.32 -19.87
C VAL A 74 -15.90 2.14 -21.14
N LEU A 75 -16.23 1.54 -22.29
CA LEU A 75 -16.10 2.17 -23.59
C LEU A 75 -17.47 2.55 -24.16
N ASP A 76 -17.50 3.59 -24.99
CA ASP A 76 -18.65 3.91 -25.84
C ASP A 76 -18.67 3.06 -27.14
N GLU A 77 -19.65 3.30 -28.01
CA GLU A 77 -19.78 2.63 -29.31
C GLU A 77 -18.60 2.83 -30.26
N ASN A 78 -17.79 3.86 -30.06
CA ASN A 78 -16.61 4.21 -30.87
C ASN A 78 -15.30 3.77 -30.20
N SER A 79 -15.38 2.98 -29.12
CA SER A 79 -14.23 2.56 -28.31
C SER A 79 -13.52 3.69 -27.55
N TYR A 80 -14.17 4.83 -27.31
CA TYR A 80 -13.64 5.86 -26.41
C TYR A 80 -13.91 5.49 -24.95
N PRO A 81 -12.93 5.65 -24.05
CA PRO A 81 -13.10 5.36 -22.64
C PRO A 81 -13.95 6.42 -21.95
N LEU A 82 -15.12 6.02 -21.45
CA LEU A 82 -16.02 6.83 -20.62
C LEU A 82 -15.62 6.78 -19.14
N GLN A 83 -15.09 5.64 -18.69
CA GLN A 83 -14.63 5.45 -17.32
C GLN A 83 -13.38 4.56 -17.33
N GLN A 84 -12.45 4.86 -16.42
CA GLN A 84 -11.25 4.08 -16.17
C GLN A 84 -11.12 3.83 -14.68
N ASP A 85 -11.14 2.56 -14.32
CA ASP A 85 -11.00 2.10 -12.95
C ASP A 85 -9.70 1.31 -12.80
N PHE A 86 -9.03 1.47 -11.66
CA PHE A 86 -7.84 0.69 -11.32
C PHE A 86 -8.06 -0.11 -10.04
N SER A 87 -7.66 -1.38 -10.07
CA SER A 87 -7.61 -2.26 -8.91
C SER A 87 -6.18 -2.75 -8.70
N LEU A 88 -5.71 -2.73 -7.45
CA LEU A 88 -4.40 -3.27 -7.11
C LEU A 88 -4.46 -4.80 -7.15
N LEU A 89 -3.47 -5.43 -7.80
CA LEU A 89 -3.27 -6.87 -7.81
C LEU A 89 -2.11 -7.29 -6.90
N ASP A 90 -1.02 -6.51 -6.88
CA ASP A 90 0.10 -6.75 -5.98
C ASP A 90 0.91 -5.47 -5.72
N PHE A 91 1.63 -5.46 -4.60
CA PHE A 91 2.45 -4.33 -4.11
C PHE A 91 3.86 -4.81 -3.77
N TYR A 92 4.88 -4.21 -4.39
CA TYR A 92 6.29 -4.55 -4.15
C TYR A 92 7.06 -3.30 -3.72
N PRO A 93 7.00 -2.95 -2.43
CA PRO A 93 7.79 -1.84 -1.90
C PRO A 93 9.25 -2.27 -1.75
N ASP A 94 10.21 -1.45 -2.20
CA ASP A 94 11.65 -1.75 -2.12
C ASP A 94 12.19 -1.52 -0.70
N ILE A 95 11.56 -2.13 0.31
CA ILE A 95 11.87 -1.96 1.75
C ILE A 95 13.20 -2.65 2.12
N VAL A 96 13.80 -3.44 1.21
CA VAL A 96 14.91 -4.35 1.54
C VAL A 96 16.30 -3.70 1.41
N LYS A 97 16.43 -2.49 0.86
CA LYS A 97 17.77 -1.91 0.61
C LYS A 97 18.50 -1.28 1.80
N HIS A 98 17.89 -1.18 2.97
CA HIS A 98 18.56 -0.64 4.17
C HIS A 98 19.20 -1.70 5.10
N GLY A 99 19.06 -3.00 4.80
CA GLY A 99 19.74 -4.07 5.55
C GLY A 99 21.08 -4.53 4.97
N ALA A 100 21.37 -4.25 3.69
CA ALA A 100 22.56 -4.79 3.00
C ALA A 100 23.84 -3.95 3.17
N ASN A 101 23.74 -2.74 3.75
CA ASN A 101 24.89 -1.87 4.03
C ASN A 101 25.40 -1.96 5.48
N ALA A 102 24.84 -2.85 6.31
CA ALA A 102 25.53 -3.31 7.50
C ALA A 102 26.54 -4.42 7.11
N ARG A 103 27.57 -4.03 6.34
CA ARG A 103 28.78 -4.83 6.16
C ARG A 103 29.85 -4.29 7.11
N LEU A 104 30.37 -5.21 7.93
CA LEU A 104 31.46 -5.14 8.91
C LEU A 104 31.07 -4.70 10.32
#